data_AF-A0A1S3RB44-F1
#
_entry.id   AF-A0A1S3RB44-F1
#
_cell.length_a   1.000
_cell.length_b   1.000
_cell.length_c   1.000
_cell.angle_alpha   90.00
_cell.angle_beta   90.00
_cell.angle_gamma   90.00
#
_symmetry.space_group_name_H-M   'P 1'
#
loop_
_entity.id
_entity.type
_entity.pdbx_description
1 polymer ?
#
loop_
_entity_poly.entity_id
_entity_poly.type
_entity_poly.pdbx_seq_one_letter_code
_entity_poly.pdbx_strand_id
1 'polypeptide(L)'
;MSAKAAINKAVFTPHDEKMLAAVQVKRRTKKKIPFLATGGQGDYMTFICLSVTNKKPSHVSITKVKQFPGSSSFAKRSMWTIDQLRQVNGCDPNKDCPEFDLAFDNAFDQWVAGSAGEKCTFIQILHHTCQRYSSQSKPEFVNCQSKLLGDDETVDSVVFRCKVFLNRMRKEVVLNSRRQGRRLLLEGNSILHSAADSVTSAVQKASQALNERGERLSRAEEKTGEMKNSAEQFSVTAHKLAMKHKC
;
A
#
# COMPACT_ATOMS: atom_id res chain seq x y z
N MET A 1 0.68 7.44 4.07
CA MET A 1 2.01 7.31 3.44
C MET A 1 2.98 6.72 4.45
N SER A 2 3.97 5.90 4.06
CA SER A 2 4.94 5.38 5.03
C SER A 2 5.92 6.49 5.44
N ALA A 3 6.39 6.48 6.70
CA ALA A 3 7.37 7.47 7.20
C ALA A 3 8.61 7.53 6.30
N LYS A 4 9.10 6.38 5.80
CA LYS A 4 10.24 6.30 4.88
C LYS A 4 10.01 7.09 3.57
N ALA A 5 8.81 7.02 2.99
CA ALA A 5 8.49 7.76 1.77
C ALA A 5 8.42 9.28 2.03
N ALA A 6 7.85 9.68 3.18
CA ALA A 6 7.80 11.07 3.58
C ALA A 6 9.20 11.65 3.81
N ILE A 7 10.08 10.92 4.51
CA ILE A 7 11.48 11.30 4.71
C ILE A 7 12.21 11.43 3.36
N ASN A 8 12.09 10.45 2.45
CA ASN A 8 12.75 10.52 1.14
C ASN A 8 12.35 11.77 0.36
N LYS A 9 11.05 12.09 0.32
CA LYS A 9 10.53 13.25 -0.38
C LYS A 9 10.95 14.57 0.27
N ALA A 10 10.92 14.65 1.60
CA ALA A 10 11.16 15.89 2.32
C ALA A 10 12.65 16.19 2.52
N VAL A 11 13.50 15.16 2.67
CA VAL A 11 14.89 15.33 3.15
C VAL A 11 15.94 15.00 2.09
N PHE A 12 15.66 14.08 1.17
CA PHE A 12 16.68 13.56 0.24
C PHE A 12 16.44 14.02 -1.19
N THR A 13 15.19 13.94 -1.66
CA THR A 13 14.81 14.37 -3.02
C THR A 13 15.20 15.82 -3.34
N PRO A 14 15.04 16.81 -2.43
CA PRO A 14 15.44 18.20 -2.70
C PRO A 14 16.95 18.39 -2.92
N HIS A 15 17.77 17.45 -2.45
CA HIS A 15 19.23 17.49 -2.56
C HIS A 15 19.77 16.56 -3.66
N ASP A 16 18.90 16.07 -4.55
CA ASP A 16 19.26 15.09 -5.59
C ASP A 16 19.87 13.81 -5.01
N GLU A 17 19.37 13.42 -3.83
CA GLU A 17 19.71 12.18 -3.15
C GLU A 17 18.53 11.20 -3.20
N LYS A 18 18.85 9.91 -3.27
CA LYS A 18 17.91 8.81 -3.17
C LYS A 18 18.19 8.01 -1.90
N MET A 19 17.19 7.91 -1.03
CA MET A 19 17.28 7.08 0.17
C MET A 19 17.18 5.60 -0.18
N LEU A 20 18.21 4.82 0.19
CA LEU A 20 18.30 3.38 -0.01
C LEU A 20 17.61 2.61 1.12
N ALA A 21 17.85 3.03 2.36
CA ALA A 21 17.27 2.43 3.55
C ALA A 21 17.03 3.48 4.65
N ALA A 22 16.08 3.19 5.54
CA ALA A 22 15.89 3.94 6.76
C ALA A 22 15.41 3.00 7.87
N VAL A 23 15.94 3.20 9.07
CA VAL A 23 15.55 2.48 10.30
C VAL A 23 15.19 3.49 11.37
N GLN A 24 14.04 3.29 12.01
CA GLN A 24 13.66 4.07 13.18
C GLN A 24 14.44 3.55 14.39
N VAL A 25 15.05 4.45 15.15
CA VAL A 25 15.93 4.10 16.25
C VAL A 25 15.65 4.91 17.51
N LYS A 26 16.01 4.32 18.65
CA LYS A 26 16.14 4.98 19.95
C LYS A 26 17.56 4.80 20.44
N ARG A 27 18.08 5.75 21.21
CA ARG A 27 19.43 5.65 21.76
C ARG A 27 19.45 4.58 22.86
N ARG A 28 20.41 3.65 22.82
CA ARG A 28 20.51 2.54 23.81
C ARG A 28 20.86 3.05 25.20
N THR A 29 21.89 3.89 25.29
CA THR A 29 22.35 4.49 26.54
C THR A 29 22.43 6.01 26.39
N LYS A 30 21.81 6.73 27.32
CA LYS A 30 22.00 8.19 27.43
C LYS A 30 23.32 8.39 28.17
N LYS A 31 24.33 9.03 27.54
CA LYS A 31 25.45 9.58 28.31
C LYS A 31 24.85 10.58 29.31
N LYS A 32 24.73 10.18 30.58
CA LYS A 32 24.27 11.03 31.67
C LYS A 32 25.43 11.95 32.02
N ILE A 33 25.60 13.03 31.27
CA ILE A 33 26.53 14.10 31.66
C ILE A 33 25.79 14.88 32.76
N PRO A 34 26.15 14.78 34.04
CA PRO A 34 25.32 15.28 35.14
C PRO A 34 25.21 16.81 35.15
N PHE A 35 26.13 17.51 34.48
CA PHE A 35 26.26 18.97 34.57
C PHE A 35 25.80 19.72 33.31
N LEU A 36 25.57 19.02 32.20
CA LEU A 36 25.04 19.64 30.99
C LEU A 36 23.62 19.15 30.80
N ALA A 37 22.67 20.06 30.81
CA ALA A 37 21.33 19.87 30.26
C ALA A 37 21.39 19.66 28.73
N THR A 38 22.24 18.75 28.25
CA THR A 38 22.29 18.33 26.84
C THR A 38 21.02 17.56 26.53
N GLY A 39 20.01 18.31 26.12
CA GLY A 39 18.78 17.83 25.52
C GLY A 39 17.85 17.20 26.55
N GLY A 40 16.86 17.98 26.94
CA GLY A 40 15.65 17.49 27.58
C GLY A 40 15.05 16.30 26.82
N GLN A 41 14.18 15.60 27.51
CA GLN A 41 13.29 14.56 27.02
C GLN A 41 12.40 15.12 25.91
N GLY A 42 12.93 15.26 24.71
CA GLY A 42 12.12 15.53 23.54
C GLY A 42 11.70 14.20 22.95
N ASP A 43 10.40 13.97 22.82
CA ASP A 43 9.79 12.78 22.20
C ASP A 43 10.01 12.75 20.68
N TYR A 44 11.25 12.96 20.24
CA TYR A 44 11.61 12.97 18.84
C TYR A 44 11.67 11.55 18.30
N MET A 45 11.05 11.32 17.15
CA MET A 45 11.32 10.12 16.38
C MET A 45 12.67 10.30 15.68
N THR A 46 13.61 9.37 15.90
CA THR A 46 14.93 9.40 15.27
C THR A 46 15.02 8.31 14.22
N PHE A 47 15.58 8.64 13.06
CA PHE A 47 15.82 7.73 11.97
C PHE A 47 17.29 7.77 11.57
N ILE A 48 17.87 6.61 11.28
CA ILE A 48 19.13 6.51 10.55
C ILE A 48 18.79 6.13 9.12
N CYS A 49 19.26 6.94 8.19
CA CYS A 49 18.97 6.82 6.76
C CYS A 49 20.27 6.60 6.01
N LEU A 50 20.27 5.70 5.04
CA LEU A 50 21.33 5.51 4.07
C LEU A 50 20.86 6.09 2.73
N SER A 51 21.63 6.99 2.13
CA SER A 51 21.30 7.62 0.85
C SER A 51 22.47 7.61 -0.13
N VAL A 52 22.15 7.77 -1.41
CA VAL A 52 23.12 7.94 -2.50
C VAL A 52 22.75 9.15 -3.36
N THR A 53 23.73 9.93 -3.80
CA THR A 53 23.49 11.03 -4.75
C THR A 53 23.26 10.50 -6.17
N ASN A 54 22.36 11.12 -6.92
CA ASN A 54 22.14 10.76 -8.34
C ASN A 54 23.22 11.35 -9.26
N LYS A 55 23.89 12.43 -8.83
CA LYS A 55 25.03 13.03 -9.54
C LYS A 55 26.21 12.07 -9.60
N LYS A 56 27.03 12.22 -10.65
CA LYS A 56 28.31 11.53 -10.81
C LYS A 56 29.47 12.47 -10.44
N PRO A 57 30.47 12.01 -9.67
CA PRO A 57 30.54 10.70 -9.02
C PRO A 57 29.49 10.55 -7.91
N SER A 58 28.96 9.33 -7.73
CA SER A 58 27.93 9.04 -6.73
C SER A 58 28.55 8.97 -5.34
N HIS A 59 27.97 9.71 -4.39
CA HIS A 59 28.40 9.73 -3.00
C HIS A 59 27.35 9.06 -2.13
N VAL A 60 27.80 8.22 -1.19
CA VAL A 60 26.94 7.54 -0.22
C VAL A 60 27.10 8.19 1.14
N SER A 61 25.97 8.41 1.81
CA SER A 61 25.96 8.98 3.15
C SER A 61 25.02 8.25 4.10
N ILE A 62 25.39 8.27 5.39
CA ILE A 62 24.56 7.88 6.51
C ILE A 62 24.10 9.16 7.19
N THR A 63 22.80 9.40 7.21
CA THR A 63 22.20 10.62 7.75
C THR A 63 21.27 10.30 8.93
N LYS A 64 21.47 11.02 10.03
CA LYS A 64 20.58 11.02 11.19
C LYS A 64 19.49 12.07 11.01
N VAL A 65 18.25 11.62 10.96
CA VAL A 65 17.07 12.46 10.76
C VAL A 65 16.22 12.44 12.02
N LYS A 66 15.70 13.60 12.45
CA LYS A 66 14.73 13.68 13.54
C LYS A 66 13.41 14.25 13.06
N GLN A 67 12.33 13.74 13.62
CA GLN A 67 10.99 14.30 13.52
C GLN A 67 10.53 14.74 14.90
N PHE A 68 10.02 15.96 15.00
CA PHE A 68 9.57 16.55 16.26
C PHE A 68 8.09 16.22 16.54
N PRO A 69 7.68 15.97 17.80
CA PRO A 69 6.27 15.83 18.17
C PRO A 69 5.43 16.97 17.62
N GLY A 70 4.24 16.65 17.11
CA GLY A 70 3.34 17.63 16.52
C GLY A 70 3.82 18.23 15.18
N SER A 71 5.02 17.90 14.71
CA SER A 71 5.55 18.35 13.43
C SER A 71 5.50 17.24 12.38
N SER A 72 5.08 17.60 11.18
CA SER A 72 5.23 16.75 9.98
C SER A 72 6.61 16.89 9.32
N SER A 73 7.44 17.83 9.82
CA SER A 73 8.76 18.13 9.25
C SER A 73 9.85 17.19 9.78
N PHE A 74 10.82 16.92 8.91
CA PHE A 74 12.00 16.12 9.20
C PHE A 74 13.25 16.99 9.10
N ALA A 75 14.17 16.87 10.06
CA ALA A 75 15.41 17.64 10.09
C ALA A 75 16.64 16.71 10.08
N LYS A 76 17.60 16.96 9.17
CA LYS A 76 18.94 16.35 9.23
C LYS A 76 19.66 16.89 10.46
N ARG A 77 20.22 16.02 11.31
CA ARG A 77 20.94 16.39 12.54
C ARG A 77 22.43 16.12 12.45
N SER A 78 22.80 15.05 11.76
CA SER A 78 24.18 14.63 11.54
C SER A 78 24.22 13.84 10.24
N MET A 79 25.35 13.88 9.56
CA MET A 79 25.58 13.19 8.30
C MET A 79 27.04 12.75 8.27
N TRP A 80 27.26 11.51 7.86
CA TRP A 80 28.57 10.90 7.73
C TRP A 80 28.69 10.30 6.34
N THR A 81 29.87 10.39 5.72
CA THR A 81 30.13 9.67 4.48
C THR A 81 30.33 8.19 4.77
N ILE A 82 30.13 7.35 3.75
CA ILE A 82 30.34 5.90 3.92
C ILE A 82 31.79 5.56 4.29
N ASP A 83 32.76 6.37 3.85
CA ASP A 83 34.18 6.18 4.13
C ASP A 83 34.56 6.47 5.59
N GLN A 84 33.74 7.25 6.30
CA GLN A 84 33.93 7.51 7.73
C GLN A 84 33.47 6.36 8.61
N LEU A 85 32.71 5.40 8.07
CA LEU A 85 32.22 4.25 8.82
C LEU A 85 33.38 3.25 9.00
N ARG A 86 33.67 2.92 10.26
CA ARG A 86 34.76 1.98 10.62
C ARG A 86 34.23 0.63 11.04
N GLN A 87 33.13 0.60 11.79
CA GLN A 87 32.58 -0.64 12.31
C GLN A 87 31.06 -0.59 12.44
N VAL A 88 30.41 -1.71 12.15
CA VAL A 88 29.00 -1.96 12.44
C VAL A 88 28.92 -3.16 13.38
N ASN A 89 28.45 -2.94 14.60
CA ASN A 89 28.32 -3.99 15.61
C ASN A 89 26.86 -4.43 15.73
N GLY A 90 26.56 -5.68 15.36
CA GLY A 90 25.23 -6.29 15.48
C GLY A 90 24.86 -6.72 16.91
N CYS A 91 25.76 -6.51 17.88
CA CYS A 91 25.66 -6.75 19.33
C CYS A 91 25.47 -8.20 19.77
N ASP A 92 24.48 -8.93 19.25
CA ASP A 92 24.28 -10.34 19.59
C ASP A 92 24.04 -11.15 18.31
N PRO A 93 24.99 -12.02 17.91
CA PRO A 93 24.83 -12.86 16.73
C PRO A 93 23.94 -14.08 16.98
N ASN A 94 23.62 -14.41 18.23
CA ASN A 94 22.86 -15.61 18.61
C ASN A 94 21.42 -15.28 19.04
N LYS A 95 21.14 -14.01 19.36
CA LYS A 95 19.82 -13.51 19.77
C LYS A 95 19.25 -12.55 18.75
N ASP A 96 17.94 -12.65 18.53
CA ASP A 96 17.19 -11.66 17.74
C ASP A 96 16.98 -10.38 18.56
N CYS A 97 18.01 -9.53 18.60
CA CYS A 97 17.96 -8.24 19.31
C CYS A 97 17.91 -7.07 18.30
N PRO A 98 17.11 -6.01 18.57
CA PRO A 98 17.04 -4.81 17.73
C PRO A 98 18.24 -3.85 17.93
N GLU A 99 19.20 -4.25 18.75
CA GLU A 99 20.35 -3.45 19.17
C GLU A 99 21.49 -3.51 18.15
N PHE A 100 22.08 -2.36 17.84
CA PHE A 100 23.28 -2.27 16.99
C PHE A 100 24.05 -0.97 17.27
N ASP A 101 25.35 -0.97 17.01
CA ASP A 101 26.21 0.20 17.17
C ASP A 101 26.91 0.56 15.86
N LEU A 102 27.10 1.85 15.64
CA LEU A 102 27.84 2.40 14.50
C LEU A 102 29.05 3.15 15.04
N ALA A 103 30.24 2.72 14.62
CA ALA A 103 31.50 3.41 14.89
C ALA A 103 31.99 4.10 13.62
N PHE A 104 32.23 5.39 13.74
CA PHE A 104 32.83 6.25 12.73
C PHE A 104 34.19 6.77 13.22
N ASP A 105 34.95 7.42 12.34
CA ASP A 105 36.23 8.05 12.69
C ASP A 105 36.18 8.87 13.98
N ASN A 106 35.16 9.72 14.11
CA ASN A 106 35.04 10.71 15.19
C ASN A 106 33.74 10.57 16.00
N ALA A 107 32.99 9.48 15.81
CA ALA A 107 31.69 9.31 16.44
C ALA A 107 31.40 7.84 16.74
N PHE A 108 30.72 7.61 17.86
CA PHE A 108 30.23 6.29 18.25
C PHE A 108 28.79 6.41 18.73
N ASP A 109 27.87 5.80 17.99
CA ASP A 109 26.43 5.91 18.23
C ASP A 109 25.82 4.52 18.45
N GLN A 110 25.18 4.34 19.61
CA GLN A 110 24.52 3.10 20.02
C GLN A 110 23.00 3.19 19.88
N TRP A 111 22.42 2.27 19.12
CA TRP A 111 21.03 2.33 18.69
C TRP A 111 20.24 1.08 19.04
N VAL A 112 18.93 1.28 19.16
CA VAL A 112 17.90 0.26 19.29
C VAL A 112 16.87 0.50 18.19
N ALA A 113 16.75 -0.41 17.23
CA ALA A 113 15.76 -0.35 16.17
C ALA A 113 14.32 -0.59 16.69
N GLY A 114 13.32 -0.27 15.88
CA GLY A 114 11.92 -0.60 16.18
C GLY A 114 11.64 -2.11 16.29
N SER A 115 12.40 -2.92 15.54
CA SER A 115 12.37 -4.38 15.61
C SER A 115 13.69 -4.97 15.11
N ALA A 116 13.95 -6.24 15.46
CA ALA A 116 15.15 -6.93 15.02
C ALA A 116 15.16 -7.19 13.49
N GLY A 117 13.99 -7.46 12.89
CA GLY A 117 13.83 -7.55 11.43
C GLY A 117 14.14 -6.24 10.68
N GLU A 118 13.77 -5.09 11.24
CA GLU A 118 14.14 -3.79 10.66
C GLU A 118 15.63 -3.51 10.75
N LYS A 119 16.27 -3.84 11.88
CA LYS A 119 17.74 -3.80 12.03
C LYS A 119 18.41 -4.69 10.98
N CYS A 120 18.01 -5.96 10.90
CA CYS A 120 18.52 -6.95 9.95
C CYS A 120 18.49 -6.40 8.52
N THR A 121 17.33 -5.90 8.08
CA THR A 121 17.17 -5.31 6.75
C THR A 121 18.10 -4.11 6.55
N PHE A 122 18.21 -3.23 7.54
CA PHE A 122 19.05 -2.04 7.43
C PHE A 122 20.54 -2.39 7.35
N ILE A 123 21.03 -3.27 8.23
CA ILE A 123 22.44 -3.71 8.26
C ILE A 123 22.81 -4.41 6.96
N GLN A 124 21.93 -5.26 6.42
CA GLN A 124 22.13 -5.91 5.12
C GLN A 124 22.33 -4.87 4.01
N ILE A 125 21.42 -3.89 3.89
CA ILE A 125 21.53 -2.87 2.85
C ILE A 125 22.80 -2.03 3.02
N LEU A 126 23.14 -1.71 4.28
CA LEU A 126 24.35 -0.98 4.61
C LEU A 126 25.61 -1.75 4.19
N HIS A 127 25.70 -3.03 4.52
CA HIS A 127 26.83 -3.90 4.16
C HIS A 127 27.09 -3.93 2.66
N HIS A 128 26.06 -4.24 1.85
CA HIS A 128 26.17 -4.28 0.39
C HIS A 128 26.55 -2.91 -0.19
N THR A 129 26.07 -1.83 0.42
CA THR A 129 26.42 -0.47 -0.01
C THR A 129 27.88 -0.15 0.32
N CYS A 130 28.38 -0.55 1.49
CA CYS A 130 29.80 -0.42 1.84
C CYS A 130 30.68 -1.21 0.87
N GLN A 131 30.32 -2.46 0.57
CA GLN A 131 31.06 -3.28 -0.39
C GLN A 131 31.18 -2.63 -1.78
N ARG A 132 30.13 -1.93 -2.21
CA ARG A 132 30.05 -1.30 -3.54
C ARG A 132 30.74 0.07 -3.62
N TYR A 133 30.70 0.86 -2.55
CA TYR A 133 31.10 2.27 -2.59
C TYR A 133 32.31 2.62 -1.71
N SER A 134 32.70 1.77 -0.75
CA SER A 134 33.89 2.00 0.08
C SER A 134 35.14 1.50 -0.65
N SER A 135 35.96 2.43 -1.16
CA SER A 135 37.16 2.10 -1.95
C SER A 135 38.46 2.03 -1.12
N GLN A 136 38.56 2.76 -0.01
CA GLN A 136 39.82 2.90 0.74
C GLN A 136 39.90 2.00 1.98
N SER A 137 38.84 1.93 2.78
CA SER A 137 38.77 1.04 3.95
C SER A 137 37.36 0.51 4.11
N LYS A 138 37.20 -0.81 3.99
CA LYS A 138 35.90 -1.46 4.21
C LYS A 138 35.60 -1.47 5.72
N PRO A 139 34.42 -1.01 6.16
CA PRO A 139 34.03 -1.12 7.57
C PRO A 139 33.91 -2.58 7.98
N GLU A 140 34.29 -2.87 9.22
CA GLU A 140 34.18 -4.20 9.80
C GLU A 140 32.75 -4.44 10.32
N PHE A 141 32.15 -5.58 9.98
CA PHE A 141 30.84 -5.97 10.52
C PHE A 141 31.03 -7.08 11.55
N VAL A 142 30.85 -6.76 12.82
CA VAL A 142 31.06 -7.68 13.95
C VAL A 142 29.75 -8.01 14.64
N ASN A 143 29.66 -9.18 15.28
CA ASN A 143 28.47 -9.65 16.02
C ASN A 143 27.16 -9.54 15.21
N CYS A 144 27.26 -9.53 13.89
CA CYS A 144 26.14 -9.62 12.99
C CYS A 144 25.85 -11.11 12.79
N GLN A 145 24.58 -11.50 12.82
CA GLN A 145 24.17 -12.86 12.46
C GLN A 145 24.76 -13.22 11.08
N SER A 146 25.42 -14.37 10.97
CA SER A 146 26.07 -14.84 9.73
C SER A 146 25.10 -14.99 8.56
N LYS A 147 23.82 -15.26 8.83
CA LYS A 147 22.72 -15.24 7.84
C LYS A 147 22.46 -13.86 7.22
N LEU A 148 23.00 -12.78 7.79
CA LEU A 148 22.85 -11.41 7.28
C LEU A 148 23.95 -11.01 6.30
N LEU A 149 25.14 -11.56 6.48
CA LEU A 149 26.35 -11.17 5.76
C LEU A 149 26.78 -12.21 4.72
N GLY A 150 26.03 -13.31 4.62
CA GLY A 150 26.34 -14.52 3.87
C GLY A 150 27.01 -14.29 2.53
N ASP A 151 28.21 -14.86 2.45
CA ASP A 151 29.04 -15.01 1.27
C ASP A 151 28.28 -15.77 0.17
N ASP A 152 27.72 -15.04 -0.81
CA ASP A 152 27.49 -15.56 -2.15
C ASP A 152 27.62 -14.41 -3.16
N GLU A 153 28.87 -14.05 -3.43
CA GLU A 153 29.21 -13.24 -4.59
C GLU A 153 28.86 -14.06 -5.85
N THR A 154 27.65 -13.90 -6.36
CA THR A 154 27.33 -13.79 -7.80
C THR A 154 25.82 -13.80 -8.08
N VAL A 155 24.99 -14.33 -7.18
CA VAL A 155 23.54 -14.49 -7.47
C VAL A 155 22.65 -13.56 -6.62
N ASP A 156 23.10 -13.16 -5.43
CA ASP A 156 22.26 -12.41 -4.50
C ASP A 156 22.16 -10.90 -4.80
N SER A 157 23.06 -10.32 -5.60
CA SER A 157 22.91 -8.93 -6.08
C SER A 157 21.74 -8.80 -7.06
N VAL A 158 21.53 -9.79 -7.93
CA VAL A 158 20.39 -9.85 -8.84
C VAL A 158 19.12 -10.22 -8.08
N VAL A 159 19.19 -11.17 -7.14
CA VAL A 159 18.04 -11.51 -6.28
C VAL A 159 17.67 -10.37 -5.36
N PHE A 160 18.61 -9.62 -4.78
CA PHE A 160 18.34 -8.43 -3.95
C PHE A 160 17.79 -7.30 -4.80
N ARG A 161 18.37 -7.02 -5.98
CA ARG A 161 17.80 -6.02 -6.91
C ARG A 161 16.42 -6.45 -7.38
N CYS A 162 16.20 -7.73 -7.66
CA CYS A 162 14.89 -8.33 -7.95
C CYS A 162 13.98 -8.33 -6.75
N LYS A 163 14.43 -8.51 -5.51
CA LYS A 163 13.58 -8.58 -4.31
C LYS A 163 13.22 -7.18 -3.85
N VAL A 164 14.10 -6.19 -3.99
CA VAL A 164 13.79 -4.77 -3.82
C VAL A 164 12.89 -4.29 -4.94
N PHE A 165 13.14 -4.68 -6.21
CA PHE A 165 12.27 -4.39 -7.34
C PHE A 165 10.90 -5.06 -7.20
N LEU A 166 10.84 -6.34 -6.82
CA LEU A 166 9.62 -7.12 -6.59
C LEU A 166 8.91 -6.63 -5.33
N ASN A 167 9.60 -6.19 -4.28
CA ASN A 167 8.96 -5.55 -3.14
C ASN A 167 8.45 -4.14 -3.49
N ARG A 168 9.11 -3.44 -4.41
CA ARG A 168 8.64 -2.16 -4.97
C ARG A 168 7.42 -2.40 -5.85
N MET A 169 7.46 -3.37 -6.75
CA MET A 169 6.34 -3.81 -7.59
C MET A 169 5.22 -4.36 -6.73
N ARG A 170 5.47 -5.14 -5.68
CA ARG A 170 4.45 -5.65 -4.75
C ARG A 170 3.85 -4.51 -3.94
N LYS A 171 4.62 -3.49 -3.57
CA LYS A 171 4.08 -2.27 -2.94
C LYS A 171 3.33 -1.39 -3.93
N GLU A 172 3.78 -1.27 -5.17
CA GLU A 172 3.10 -0.54 -6.24
C GLU A 172 1.84 -1.28 -6.69
N VAL A 173 1.85 -2.61 -6.73
CA VAL A 173 0.70 -3.49 -6.97
C VAL A 173 -0.21 -3.50 -5.75
N VAL A 174 0.26 -3.44 -4.50
CA VAL A 174 -0.64 -3.31 -3.33
C VAL A 174 -1.21 -1.89 -3.22
N LEU A 175 -0.45 -0.86 -3.58
CA LEU A 175 -0.93 0.52 -3.68
C LEU A 175 -1.82 0.71 -4.90
N ASN A 176 -1.58 0.03 -6.03
CA ASN A 176 -2.49 -0.06 -7.17
C ASN A 176 -3.69 -0.91 -6.83
N SER A 177 -3.60 -2.03 -6.12
CA SER A 177 -4.77 -2.79 -5.67
C SER A 177 -5.57 -2.04 -4.62
N ARG A 178 -4.95 -1.10 -3.87
CA ARG A 178 -5.68 -0.18 -2.98
C ARG A 178 -6.22 1.06 -3.72
N ARG A 179 -5.53 1.56 -4.74
CA ARG A 179 -5.99 2.68 -5.58
C ARG A 179 -7.03 2.23 -6.60
N GLN A 180 -6.84 1.10 -7.24
CA GLN A 180 -7.77 0.34 -8.08
C GLN A 180 -8.81 -0.36 -7.24
N GLY A 181 -8.56 -0.75 -5.99
CA GLY A 181 -9.61 -1.17 -5.05
C GLY A 181 -10.50 0.00 -4.63
N ARG A 182 -9.94 1.17 -4.32
CA ARG A 182 -10.74 2.38 -4.05
C ARG A 182 -11.34 3.02 -5.30
N ARG A 183 -10.69 2.89 -6.46
CA ARG A 183 -11.18 3.40 -7.75
C ARG A 183 -12.19 2.43 -8.38
N LEU A 184 -12.04 1.10 -8.27
CA LEU A 184 -13.09 0.12 -8.61
C LEU A 184 -14.24 0.12 -7.60
N LEU A 185 -14.03 0.45 -6.33
CA LEU A 185 -15.16 0.59 -5.38
C LEU A 185 -15.96 1.89 -5.59
N LEU A 186 -15.38 2.97 -6.14
CA LEU A 186 -16.14 4.17 -6.51
C LEU A 186 -16.64 4.14 -7.97
N GLU A 187 -15.81 3.70 -8.92
CA GLU A 187 -16.12 3.67 -10.35
C GLU A 187 -16.92 2.40 -10.74
N GLY A 188 -16.65 1.27 -10.08
CA GLY A 188 -17.43 0.04 -10.22
C GLY A 188 -18.79 0.10 -9.52
N ASN A 189 -18.93 0.86 -8.43
CA ASN A 189 -20.27 1.15 -7.89
C ASN A 189 -21.08 2.00 -8.86
N SER A 190 -20.48 2.91 -9.62
CA SER A 190 -21.23 3.78 -10.53
C SER A 190 -21.78 3.03 -11.75
N ILE A 191 -20.98 2.11 -12.33
CA ILE A 191 -21.38 1.34 -13.51
C ILE A 191 -22.27 0.15 -13.12
N LEU A 192 -22.00 -0.52 -11.99
CA LEU A 192 -22.86 -1.61 -11.53
C LEU A 192 -24.21 -1.10 -11.00
N HIS A 193 -24.28 0.04 -10.31
CA HIS A 193 -25.58 0.63 -9.96
C HIS A 193 -26.31 1.14 -11.21
N SER A 194 -25.63 1.82 -12.15
CA SER A 194 -26.30 2.31 -13.36
C SER A 194 -26.77 1.18 -14.29
N ALA A 195 -26.03 0.07 -14.38
CA ALA A 195 -26.46 -1.10 -15.16
C ALA A 195 -27.51 -1.92 -14.41
N ALA A 196 -27.41 -2.07 -13.07
CA ALA A 196 -28.42 -2.74 -12.27
C ALA A 196 -29.74 -1.95 -12.21
N ASP A 197 -29.69 -0.62 -12.08
CA ASP A 197 -30.87 0.25 -12.13
C ASP A 197 -31.46 0.27 -13.55
N SER A 198 -30.62 0.23 -14.59
CA SER A 198 -31.07 0.11 -15.98
C SER A 198 -31.76 -1.23 -16.26
N VAL A 199 -31.17 -2.36 -15.83
CA VAL A 199 -31.75 -3.69 -16.02
C VAL A 199 -32.99 -3.88 -15.13
N THR A 200 -32.97 -3.42 -13.88
CA THR A 200 -34.14 -3.47 -12.98
C THR A 200 -35.27 -2.61 -13.52
N SER A 201 -34.98 -1.39 -13.99
CA SER A 201 -35.96 -0.52 -14.63
C SER A 201 -36.51 -1.12 -15.93
N ALA A 202 -35.66 -1.74 -16.76
CA ALA A 202 -36.10 -2.40 -18.00
C ALA A 202 -36.98 -3.62 -17.71
N VAL A 203 -36.60 -4.45 -16.73
CA VAL A 203 -37.38 -5.62 -16.28
C VAL A 203 -38.71 -5.17 -15.68
N GLN A 204 -38.70 -4.12 -14.86
CA GLN A 204 -39.91 -3.60 -14.24
C GLN A 204 -40.86 -2.97 -15.28
N LYS A 205 -40.34 -2.23 -16.27
CA LYS A 205 -41.13 -1.73 -17.41
C LYS A 205 -41.68 -2.86 -18.28
N ALA A 206 -40.89 -3.91 -18.54
CA ALA A 206 -41.36 -5.08 -19.29
C ALA A 206 -42.46 -5.83 -18.51
N SER A 207 -42.29 -6.00 -17.20
CA SER A 207 -43.31 -6.62 -16.34
C SER A 207 -44.59 -5.80 -16.28
N GLN A 208 -44.49 -4.47 -16.20
CA GLN A 208 -45.66 -3.58 -16.22
C GLN A 208 -46.38 -3.63 -17.57
N ALA A 209 -45.66 -3.58 -18.69
CA ALA A 209 -46.24 -3.69 -20.02
C ALA A 209 -46.93 -5.05 -20.25
N LEU A 210 -46.37 -6.13 -19.70
CA LEU A 210 -47.01 -7.45 -19.72
C LEU A 210 -48.28 -7.49 -18.87
N ASN A 211 -48.28 -6.86 -17.69
CA ASN A 211 -49.46 -6.80 -16.83
C ASN A 211 -50.59 -5.99 -17.47
N GLU A 212 -50.27 -4.80 -18.02
CA GLU A 212 -51.24 -3.97 -18.74
C GLU A 212 -51.78 -4.69 -19.99
N ARG A 213 -50.94 -5.45 -20.70
CA ARG A 213 -51.38 -6.28 -21.82
C ARG A 213 -52.28 -7.43 -21.36
N GLY A 214 -51.98 -8.04 -20.21
CA GLY A 214 -52.81 -9.07 -19.58
C GLY A 214 -54.20 -8.55 -19.20
N GLU A 215 -54.28 -7.38 -18.56
CA GLU A 215 -55.57 -6.77 -18.22
C GLU A 215 -56.40 -6.40 -19.46
N ARG A 216 -55.75 -5.91 -20.51
CA ARG A 216 -56.44 -5.62 -21.79
C ARG A 216 -56.94 -6.88 -22.47
N LEU A 217 -56.17 -7.97 -22.39
CA LEU A 217 -56.59 -9.27 -22.92
C LEU A 217 -57.79 -9.81 -22.13
N SER A 218 -57.75 -9.75 -20.81
CA SER A 218 -58.86 -10.19 -19.95
C SER A 218 -60.16 -9.43 -20.22
N ARG A 219 -60.10 -8.10 -20.41
CA ARG A 219 -61.28 -7.31 -20.81
C ARG A 219 -61.78 -7.65 -22.22
N ALA A 220 -60.87 -7.96 -23.14
CA ALA A 220 -61.25 -8.39 -24.48
C ALA A 220 -61.90 -9.79 -24.45
N GLU A 221 -61.43 -10.69 -23.60
CA GLU A 221 -62.00 -12.01 -23.37
C GLU A 221 -63.40 -11.91 -22.74
N GLU A 222 -63.58 -11.05 -21.73
CA GLU A 222 -64.90 -10.79 -21.11
C GLU A 222 -65.90 -10.25 -22.14
N LYS A 223 -65.50 -9.23 -22.92
CA LYS A 223 -66.36 -8.68 -23.99
C LYS A 223 -66.71 -9.71 -25.06
N THR A 224 -65.78 -10.62 -25.37
CA THR A 224 -66.04 -11.72 -26.30
C THR A 224 -67.01 -12.74 -25.70
N GLY A 225 -66.89 -13.02 -24.39
CA GLY A 225 -67.83 -13.87 -23.65
C GLY A 225 -69.25 -13.30 -23.64
N GLU A 226 -69.41 -12.01 -23.37
CA GLU A 226 -70.71 -11.34 -23.43
C GLU A 226 -71.32 -11.40 -24.82
N MET A 227 -70.52 -11.13 -25.86
CA MET A 227 -70.99 -11.18 -27.25
C MET A 227 -71.41 -12.59 -27.65
N LYS A 228 -70.68 -13.62 -27.22
CA LYS A 228 -71.06 -15.02 -27.42
C LYS A 228 -72.41 -15.32 -26.76
N ASN A 229 -72.58 -14.94 -25.49
CA ASN A 229 -73.84 -15.18 -24.77
C ASN A 229 -75.01 -14.43 -25.41
N SER A 230 -74.78 -13.21 -25.88
CA SER A 230 -75.78 -12.42 -26.61
C SER A 230 -76.14 -13.08 -27.94
N ALA A 231 -75.16 -13.56 -28.71
CA ALA A 231 -75.39 -14.30 -29.94
C ALA A 231 -76.16 -15.61 -29.70
N GLU A 232 -75.90 -16.31 -28.60
CA GLU A 232 -76.68 -17.48 -28.18
C GLU A 232 -78.15 -17.11 -27.88
N GLN A 233 -78.40 -16.01 -27.17
CA GLN A 233 -79.77 -15.54 -26.92
C GLN A 233 -80.49 -15.11 -28.20
N PHE A 234 -79.80 -14.43 -29.12
CA PHE A 234 -80.34 -14.10 -30.44
C PHE A 234 -80.69 -15.37 -31.22
N SER A 235 -79.80 -16.36 -31.23
CA SER A 235 -80.04 -17.66 -31.87
C SER A 235 -81.27 -18.36 -31.30
N VAL A 236 -81.37 -18.48 -29.97
CA VAL A 236 -82.52 -19.11 -29.30
C VAL A 236 -83.82 -18.36 -29.61
N THR A 237 -83.79 -17.03 -29.60
CA THR A 237 -84.96 -16.20 -29.91
C THR A 237 -85.39 -16.34 -31.37
N ALA A 238 -84.43 -16.30 -32.31
CA ALA A 238 -84.68 -16.52 -33.73
C ALA A 238 -85.25 -17.93 -33.98
N HIS A 239 -84.72 -18.96 -33.31
CA HIS A 239 -85.27 -20.32 -33.40
C HIS A 239 -86.71 -20.38 -32.87
N LYS A 240 -86.99 -19.72 -31.75
CA LYS A 240 -88.35 -19.67 -31.18
C LYS A 240 -89.34 -18.96 -32.11
N LEU A 241 -88.95 -17.85 -32.73
CA LEU A 241 -89.76 -17.16 -33.74
C LEU A 241 -89.96 -18.01 -35.01
N ALA A 242 -88.91 -18.68 -35.50
CA ALA A 242 -89.01 -19.57 -36.65
C ALA A 242 -89.96 -20.75 -36.40
N MET A 243 -90.02 -21.28 -35.19
CA MET A 243 -91.01 -22.30 -34.80
C MET A 243 -92.43 -21.73 -34.67
N LYS A 244 -92.57 -20.43 -34.33
CA LYS A 244 -93.87 -19.77 -34.18
C LYS A 244 -94.50 -19.38 -35.53
N HIS A 245 -93.71 -19.12 -36.56
CA HIS A 245 -94.16 -18.80 -37.93
C HIS A 245 -94.17 -20.01 -38.88
N LYS A 246 -93.87 -21.22 -38.38
CA LYS A 246 -94.15 -22.49 -39.05
C LYS A 246 -95.63 -22.88 -38.84
N CYS A 247 -96.54 -22.08 -39.38
CA CYS A 247 -97.95 -22.38 -39.64
C CYS A 247 -98.40 -21.47 -40.79
#